data_AF-A0A7C3YWZ3-F1
#
_entry.id   AF-A0A7C3YWZ3-F1
#
_cell.length_a   1.000
_cell.length_b   1.000
_cell.length_c   1.000
_cell.angle_alpha   90.00
_cell.angle_beta   90.00
_cell.angle_gamma   90.00
#
_symmetry.space_group_name_H-M   'P 1'
#
loop_
_entity.id
_entity.type
_entity.pdbx_description
1 polymer ?
#
loop_
_entity_poly.entity_id
_entity_poly.type
_entity_poly.pdbx_seq_one_letter_code
_entity_poly.pdbx_strand_id
1 'polypeptide(L)'
;MPKKNNMTELEKKQIAMLLANNKMLEETKKQMEEHEKLTNKPIPNDVKELVNNLSQSINDKFPANIIQNAKEFSYEDIFPPYQEKKQYEIKDKNIMTSNYNNYANNNDINYYNSKEDNDDIDYYDFREDNDDDVAYDVLTLPSLGQCYKNKKSKIKVAYLTTSDEDLITSPNLYKDGKIIDVLLSRKILDKNIKPEDLVKGDRDAITLWLRITGYGKDLPIRVTDPESETGESFDSVADLTAIKIKDFNLIGDENGYFEFITPIKNDKIKFKFLTYKELKKYEKIIKNENTKINKIRLGDTISNLERLSKNEILNESDIKNLNKMIQDLKVIYNKMQITDNAAYTKIITTGLIMQIVEVNGNTDRQYIKKYVNNMNTRDSYELRKYINDNEPGVDFTITVKRPENLGGGSFKTFLDFDEYVFINIA
;
A
#
# COMPACT_ATOMS: atom_id res chain seq x y z
N MET A 1 -61.31 -15.81 -1.61
CA MET A 1 -60.12 -15.51 -0.79
C MET A 1 -58.88 -15.59 -1.68
N PRO A 2 -58.12 -14.51 -1.90
CA PRO A 2 -56.94 -14.59 -2.75
C PRO A 2 -55.77 -15.18 -1.95
N LYS A 3 -55.08 -16.16 -2.56
CA LYS A 3 -53.90 -16.83 -2.01
C LYS A 3 -52.76 -15.82 -1.84
N LYS A 4 -52.25 -15.67 -0.62
CA LYS A 4 -50.97 -15.00 -0.35
C LYS A 4 -49.86 -15.88 -0.93
N ASN A 5 -49.24 -15.44 -2.02
CA ASN A 5 -47.99 -16.02 -2.52
C ASN A 5 -46.86 -15.66 -1.53
N ASN A 6 -46.30 -16.66 -0.87
CA ASN A 6 -45.08 -16.50 -0.09
C ASN A 6 -43.89 -16.41 -1.07
N MET A 7 -43.26 -15.24 -1.15
CA MET A 7 -41.99 -15.05 -1.88
C MET A 7 -40.90 -15.97 -1.33
N THR A 8 -40.11 -16.55 -2.23
CA THR A 8 -38.93 -17.36 -1.89
C THR A 8 -37.84 -16.49 -1.26
N GLU A 9 -36.98 -17.08 -0.41
CA GLU A 9 -35.90 -16.35 0.27
C GLU A 9 -34.95 -15.63 -0.70
N LEU A 10 -34.74 -16.21 -1.90
CA LEU A 10 -33.90 -15.63 -2.93
C LEU A 10 -34.52 -14.33 -3.49
N GLU A 11 -35.84 -14.31 -3.69
CA GLU A 11 -36.58 -13.12 -4.14
C GLU A 11 -36.60 -12.05 -3.05
N LYS A 12 -36.75 -12.43 -1.77
CA LYS A 12 -36.64 -11.49 -0.64
C LYS A 12 -35.25 -10.87 -0.56
N LYS A 13 -34.20 -11.66 -0.81
CA LYS A 13 -32.80 -11.18 -0.80
C LYS A 13 -32.51 -10.28 -2.00
N GLN A 14 -33.06 -10.58 -3.18
CA GLN A 14 -32.96 -9.70 -4.36
C GLN A 14 -33.72 -8.38 -4.17
N ILE A 15 -34.92 -8.42 -3.58
CA ILE A 15 -35.70 -7.21 -3.29
C ILE A 15 -35.00 -6.35 -2.22
N ALA A 16 -34.42 -6.96 -1.19
CA ALA A 16 -33.61 -6.25 -0.19
C ALA A 16 -32.37 -5.59 -0.82
N MET A 17 -31.72 -6.26 -1.77
CA MET A 17 -30.56 -5.73 -2.48
C MET A 17 -30.94 -4.59 -3.44
N LEU A 18 -32.11 -4.68 -4.10
CA LEU A 18 -32.66 -3.61 -4.95
C LEU A 18 -33.07 -2.38 -4.15
N LEU A 19 -33.66 -2.59 -2.96
CA LEU A 19 -34.03 -1.50 -2.04
C LEU A 19 -32.77 -0.80 -1.49
N ALA A 20 -31.72 -1.54 -1.17
CA ALA A 20 -30.44 -0.98 -0.76
C ALA A 20 -29.77 -0.17 -1.88
N ASN A 21 -29.81 -0.68 -3.12
CA ASN A 21 -29.25 0.03 -4.27
C ASN A 21 -30.00 1.33 -4.59
N ASN A 22 -31.33 1.32 -4.49
CA ASN A 22 -32.14 2.53 -4.69
C ASN A 22 -31.91 3.57 -3.59
N LYS A 23 -31.75 3.13 -2.33
CA LYS A 23 -31.41 4.03 -1.22
C LYS A 23 -30.03 4.66 -1.42
N MET A 24 -29.04 3.88 -1.86
CA MET A 24 -27.72 4.39 -2.18
C MET A 24 -27.78 5.35 -3.39
N LEU A 25 -28.60 5.07 -4.40
CA LEU A 25 -28.78 5.96 -5.56
C LEU A 25 -29.46 7.29 -5.17
N GLU A 26 -30.42 7.27 -4.25
CA GLU A 26 -31.04 8.48 -3.69
C GLU A 26 -30.09 9.27 -2.81
N GLU A 27 -29.26 8.61 -2.00
CA GLU A 27 -28.19 9.25 -1.22
C GLU A 27 -27.13 9.86 -2.15
N THR A 28 -26.78 9.17 -3.23
CA THR A 28 -25.84 9.69 -4.25
C THR A 28 -26.45 10.87 -5.01
N LYS A 29 -27.75 10.83 -5.32
CA LYS A 29 -28.47 11.97 -5.92
C LYS A 29 -28.56 13.16 -4.97
N LYS A 30 -28.81 12.94 -3.67
CA LYS A 30 -28.76 13.99 -2.65
C LYS A 30 -27.36 14.61 -2.53
N GLN A 31 -26.31 13.78 -2.56
CA GLN A 31 -24.92 14.26 -2.57
C GLN A 31 -24.59 15.04 -3.84
N MET A 32 -25.11 14.64 -5.00
CA MET A 32 -24.97 15.37 -6.27
C MET A 32 -25.75 16.69 -6.27
N GLU A 33 -26.98 16.73 -5.73
CA GLU A 33 -27.78 17.95 -5.56
C GLU A 33 -27.18 18.90 -4.51
N GLU A 34 -26.54 18.38 -3.45
CA GLU A 34 -25.73 19.16 -2.50
C GLU A 34 -24.48 19.73 -3.16
N HIS A 35 -23.80 18.95 -4.00
CA HIS A 35 -22.69 19.42 -4.83
C HIS A 35 -23.14 20.51 -5.83
N GLU A 36 -24.30 20.36 -6.46
CA GLU A 36 -24.86 21.36 -7.38
C GLU A 36 -25.20 22.69 -6.65
N LYS A 37 -25.74 22.60 -5.43
CA LYS A 37 -26.00 23.75 -4.55
C LYS A 37 -24.72 24.44 -4.06
N LEU A 38 -23.61 23.70 -3.94
CA LEU A 38 -22.27 24.25 -3.65
C LEU A 38 -21.65 24.94 -4.87
N THR A 39 -21.96 24.49 -6.09
CA THR A 39 -21.43 25.08 -7.33
C THR A 39 -22.17 26.34 -7.82
N ASN A 40 -23.39 26.61 -7.35
CA ASN A 40 -24.25 27.70 -7.87
C ASN A 40 -24.65 28.79 -6.84
N LYS A 41 -23.87 29.01 -5.78
CA LYS A 41 -24.04 30.22 -4.94
C LYS A 41 -23.28 31.41 -5.54
N PRO A 42 -23.91 32.60 -5.70
CA PRO A 42 -23.17 33.82 -5.96
C PRO A 42 -22.30 34.15 -4.74
N ILE A 43 -21.00 34.37 -4.97
CA ILE A 43 -20.02 34.82 -3.97
C ILE A 43 -20.51 36.15 -3.38
N PRO A 44 -20.80 36.25 -2.07
CA PRO A 44 -19.79 36.77 -1.13
C PRO A 44 -19.91 36.33 0.35
N ASN A 45 -18.82 36.55 1.11
CA ASN A 45 -18.57 36.29 2.54
C ASN A 45 -18.45 34.78 2.85
N ASP A 46 -17.28 34.15 3.00
CA ASP A 46 -16.04 34.63 3.60
C ASP A 46 -14.82 34.01 2.90
N VAL A 47 -14.12 34.81 2.09
CA VAL A 47 -12.86 34.41 1.47
C VAL A 47 -11.81 34.04 2.54
N LYS A 48 -11.92 34.63 3.75
CA LYS A 48 -11.10 34.28 4.93
C LYS A 48 -11.36 32.86 5.44
N GLU A 49 -12.61 32.41 5.43
CA GLU A 49 -12.98 31.07 5.89
C GLU A 49 -12.50 30.02 4.87
N LEU A 50 -12.60 30.31 3.58
CA LEU A 50 -12.07 29.46 2.51
C LEU A 50 -10.54 29.34 2.57
N VAL A 51 -9.83 30.45 2.81
CA VAL A 51 -8.36 30.48 2.96
C VAL A 51 -7.92 29.75 4.23
N ASN A 52 -8.65 29.87 5.34
CA ASN A 52 -8.36 29.13 6.57
C ASN A 52 -8.63 27.62 6.42
N ASN A 53 -9.73 27.24 5.76
CA ASN A 53 -10.05 25.84 5.48
C ASN A 53 -9.05 25.20 4.49
N LEU A 54 -8.56 25.96 3.51
CA LEU A 54 -7.47 25.53 2.63
C LEU A 54 -6.15 25.40 3.39
N SER A 55 -5.84 26.33 4.30
CA SER A 55 -4.63 26.27 5.13
C SER A 55 -4.65 25.10 6.12
N GLN A 56 -5.81 24.80 6.72
CA GLN A 56 -6.02 23.61 7.55
C GLN A 56 -5.93 22.33 6.73
N SER A 57 -6.60 22.25 5.58
CA SER A 57 -6.54 21.04 4.73
C SER A 57 -5.14 20.78 4.15
N ILE A 58 -4.35 21.84 3.93
CA ILE A 58 -2.92 21.73 3.58
C ILE A 58 -2.11 21.21 4.77
N ASN A 59 -2.33 21.72 5.99
CA ASN A 59 -1.61 21.25 7.18
C ASN A 59 -2.00 19.82 7.61
N ASP A 60 -3.26 19.41 7.42
CA ASP A 60 -3.75 18.07 7.77
C ASP A 60 -3.27 17.01 6.76
N LYS A 61 -3.04 17.37 5.50
CA LYS A 61 -2.52 16.46 4.45
C LYS A 61 -1.01 16.57 4.23
N PHE A 62 -0.39 17.66 4.66
CA PHE A 62 1.04 17.92 4.63
C PHE A 62 1.43 18.54 5.99
N PRO A 63 1.68 17.73 7.03
CA PRO A 63 2.05 18.26 8.34
C PRO A 63 3.30 19.13 8.26
N ALA A 64 3.32 20.20 9.06
CA ALA A 64 4.35 21.25 9.12
C ALA A 64 5.81 20.76 9.35
N ASN A 65 6.02 19.46 9.55
CA ASN A 65 7.31 18.80 9.71
C ASN A 65 8.15 18.74 8.42
N ILE A 66 7.61 19.16 7.27
CA ILE A 66 8.40 19.33 6.03
C ILE A 66 8.97 20.76 5.90
N ILE A 67 8.39 21.76 6.58
CA ILE A 67 8.82 23.17 6.43
C ILE A 67 9.78 23.62 7.56
N GLN A 68 9.76 22.99 8.75
CA GLN A 68 10.75 23.28 9.80
C GLN A 68 12.06 22.50 9.66
N ASN A 69 12.09 21.36 8.97
CA ASN A 69 13.32 20.59 8.73
C ASN A 69 14.14 21.09 7.51
N ALA A 70 13.74 22.19 6.88
CA ALA A 70 14.45 22.78 5.74
C ALA A 70 15.48 23.86 6.14
N LYS A 71 15.78 24.03 7.43
CA LYS A 71 16.77 25.02 7.91
C LYS A 71 17.92 24.47 8.76
N GLU A 72 18.05 23.16 8.94
CA GLU A 72 19.15 22.57 9.73
C GLU A 72 19.84 21.36 9.09
N PHE A 73 19.86 21.24 7.76
CA PHE A 73 20.76 20.29 7.10
C PHE A 73 21.69 21.01 6.12
N SER A 74 22.94 21.20 6.56
CA SER A 74 24.06 21.50 5.67
C SER A 74 24.27 20.30 4.74
N TYR A 75 24.68 20.59 3.51
CA TYR A 75 24.97 19.61 2.46
C TYR A 75 26.16 18.67 2.81
N GLU A 76 26.84 18.93 3.93
CA GLU A 76 28.07 18.26 4.38
C GLU A 76 27.84 17.04 5.29
N ASP A 77 26.62 16.81 5.79
CA ASP A 77 26.32 15.68 6.69
C ASP A 77 25.78 14.42 5.97
N ILE A 78 25.67 14.47 4.63
CA ILE A 78 25.05 13.40 3.81
C ILE A 78 26.12 12.53 3.09
N PHE A 79 27.39 12.95 3.08
CA PHE A 79 28.48 12.19 2.46
C PHE A 79 29.79 12.35 3.24
N PRO A 80 30.32 11.32 3.93
CA PRO A 80 31.73 11.34 4.28
C PRO A 80 32.58 11.27 3.00
N PRO A 81 33.70 12.01 2.92
CA PRO A 81 34.50 12.13 1.71
C PRO A 81 35.08 10.77 1.30
N TYR A 82 34.80 10.39 0.05
CA TYR A 82 35.47 9.32 -0.67
C TYR A 82 36.99 9.61 -0.69
N GLN A 83 37.80 8.73 -0.10
CA GLN A 83 39.25 8.72 -0.35
C GLN A 83 39.55 7.91 -1.62
N GLU A 84 40.26 8.55 -2.54
CA GLU A 84 40.68 8.03 -3.84
C GLU A 84 41.34 6.65 -3.77
N LYS A 85 40.98 5.77 -4.72
CA LYS A 85 41.95 4.81 -5.29
C LYS A 85 42.10 5.07 -6.78
N LYS A 86 43.37 5.04 -7.18
CA LYS A 86 43.98 5.60 -8.39
C LYS A 86 43.36 5.14 -9.71
N GLN A 87 43.42 6.09 -10.65
CA GLN A 87 43.22 5.98 -12.09
C GLN A 87 43.97 4.80 -12.74
N TYR A 88 43.33 4.21 -13.76
CA TYR A 88 44.01 3.92 -15.02
C TYR A 88 43.23 4.57 -16.16
N GLU A 89 43.95 5.36 -16.95
CA GLU A 89 43.50 6.11 -18.13
C GLU A 89 43.15 5.18 -19.31
N ILE A 90 42.19 5.61 -20.15
CA ILE A 90 42.27 5.71 -21.63
C ILE A 90 41.15 6.71 -22.01
N LYS A 91 41.46 7.99 -22.24
CA LYS A 91 41.78 8.65 -23.53
C LYS A 91 40.71 8.60 -24.62
N ASP A 92 40.24 9.82 -24.89
CA ASP A 92 39.73 10.39 -26.15
C ASP A 92 38.28 10.07 -26.59
N LYS A 93 37.50 10.96 -27.22
CA LYS A 93 37.32 12.43 -27.24
C LYS A 93 36.24 12.68 -28.30
N ASN A 94 35.35 13.66 -28.07
CA ASN A 94 34.46 14.33 -29.03
C ASN A 94 33.28 13.46 -29.57
N ILE A 95 32.06 13.96 -29.82
CA ILE A 95 31.66 15.09 -30.67
C ILE A 95 30.26 15.63 -30.29
N MET A 96 30.08 16.95 -30.46
CA MET A 96 28.82 17.73 -30.45
C MET A 96 27.79 17.29 -31.52
N THR A 97 26.48 17.50 -31.29
CA THR A 97 25.66 18.55 -31.96
C THR A 97 24.13 18.33 -31.88
N SER A 98 23.46 19.40 -31.44
CA SER A 98 22.20 20.04 -31.85
C SER A 98 21.08 19.32 -32.65
N ASN A 99 19.85 19.62 -32.18
CA ASN A 99 18.61 20.00 -32.91
C ASN A 99 17.99 19.06 -33.94
N TYR A 100 16.70 18.72 -33.75
CA TYR A 100 15.63 18.93 -34.75
C TYR A 100 14.23 18.85 -34.10
N ASN A 101 13.37 19.82 -34.44
CA ASN A 101 11.91 19.76 -34.27
C ASN A 101 11.29 18.93 -35.41
N ASN A 102 10.26 18.13 -35.14
CA ASN A 102 8.92 18.23 -35.78
C ASN A 102 8.01 17.01 -35.54
N TYR A 103 6.75 17.34 -35.25
CA TYR A 103 5.47 16.63 -35.37
C TYR A 103 5.45 15.15 -35.77
N ALA A 104 4.75 14.32 -34.98
CA ALA A 104 3.53 13.61 -35.40
C ALA A 104 2.99 12.70 -34.29
N ASN A 105 1.67 12.63 -34.21
CA ASN A 105 0.88 11.68 -33.42
C ASN A 105 1.41 10.25 -33.49
N ASN A 106 1.57 9.62 -32.32
CA ASN A 106 1.34 8.21 -32.00
C ASN A 106 2.11 7.89 -30.70
N ASN A 107 1.47 7.94 -29.53
CA ASN A 107 2.10 7.48 -28.28
C ASN A 107 1.06 6.80 -27.37
N ASP A 108 0.66 5.59 -27.74
CA ASP A 108 0.26 4.53 -26.80
C ASP A 108 1.30 3.39 -26.92
N ILE A 109 2.58 3.74 -26.88
CA ILE A 109 3.68 2.78 -26.96
C ILE A 109 4.78 3.21 -25.99
N ASN A 110 5.26 2.25 -25.21
CA ASN A 110 6.39 2.29 -24.27
C ASN A 110 6.12 2.82 -22.85
N TYR A 111 5.45 1.99 -22.04
CA TYR A 111 5.73 1.89 -20.60
C TYR A 111 5.70 0.42 -20.17
N TYR A 112 6.61 -0.38 -20.74
CA TYR A 112 7.08 -1.65 -20.17
C TYR A 112 8.52 -2.00 -20.55
N ASN A 113 9.22 -1.12 -21.28
CA ASN A 113 10.68 -1.18 -21.40
C ASN A 113 11.26 0.06 -20.70
N SER A 114 10.99 0.23 -19.41
CA SER A 114 12.01 0.87 -18.59
C SER A 114 13.17 -0.12 -18.58
N LYS A 115 14.36 0.40 -18.90
CA LYS A 115 15.64 -0.29 -18.74
C LYS A 115 15.60 -1.17 -17.51
N GLU A 116 16.23 -2.33 -17.60
CA GLU A 116 16.86 -2.96 -16.45
C GLU A 116 17.78 -1.89 -15.84
N ASP A 117 17.21 -0.99 -15.05
CA ASP A 117 17.92 -0.40 -13.94
C ASP A 117 18.14 -1.62 -13.06
N ASN A 118 19.31 -2.23 -13.25
CA ASN A 118 19.93 -3.10 -12.28
C ASN A 118 20.14 -2.25 -11.01
N ASP A 119 19.04 -1.99 -10.31
CA ASP A 119 19.03 -1.91 -8.86
C ASP A 119 19.23 -3.34 -8.37
N ASP A 120 20.38 -3.94 -8.73
CA ASP A 120 21.04 -4.90 -7.88
C ASP A 120 21.41 -4.10 -6.63
N ILE A 121 20.40 -3.92 -5.76
CA ILE A 121 20.63 -3.61 -4.36
C ILE A 121 21.47 -4.79 -3.90
N ASP A 122 22.77 -4.57 -3.73
CA ASP A 122 23.70 -5.51 -3.12
C ASP A 122 23.09 -5.95 -1.78
N TYR A 123 22.36 -7.06 -1.82
CA TYR A 123 21.74 -7.66 -0.67
C TYR A 123 22.87 -8.29 0.12
N TYR A 124 23.34 -7.58 1.14
CA TYR A 124 24.22 -8.19 2.12
C TYR A 124 23.47 -9.36 2.77
N ASP A 125 23.91 -10.58 2.45
CA ASP A 125 23.47 -11.79 3.12
C ASP A 125 24.02 -11.74 4.56
N PHE A 126 23.20 -11.27 5.51
CA PHE A 126 23.57 -11.17 6.93
C PHE A 126 23.63 -12.53 7.65
N ARG A 127 23.72 -13.63 6.91
CA ARG A 127 23.79 -14.99 7.45
C ARG A 127 25.21 -15.26 7.95
N GLU A 128 25.38 -15.22 9.26
CA GLU A 128 26.57 -15.80 9.90
C GLU A 128 26.63 -17.30 9.61
N ASP A 129 27.83 -17.84 9.42
CA ASP A 129 28.04 -19.27 9.20
C ASP A 129 27.46 -20.06 10.39
N ASN A 130 26.78 -21.16 10.05
CA ASN A 130 25.97 -21.94 10.99
C ASN A 130 26.79 -22.38 12.22
N ASP A 131 26.44 -21.88 13.41
CA ASP A 131 26.71 -22.63 14.64
C ASP A 131 25.72 -23.81 14.69
N ASP A 132 26.24 -25.02 14.85
CA ASP A 132 25.43 -26.25 14.96
C ASP A 132 24.54 -26.28 16.23
N ASP A 133 24.61 -25.24 17.08
CA ASP A 133 23.93 -25.13 18.39
C ASP A 133 22.79 -24.10 18.42
N VAL A 134 22.30 -23.66 17.25
CA VAL A 134 21.18 -22.69 17.20
C VAL A 134 19.86 -23.38 17.54
N ALA A 135 19.21 -22.95 18.62
CA ALA A 135 17.87 -23.38 18.96
C ALA A 135 16.85 -22.93 17.90
N TYR A 136 16.07 -23.87 17.38
CA TYR A 136 15.08 -23.61 16.32
C TYR A 136 13.80 -24.42 16.54
N ASP A 137 12.73 -23.98 15.88
CA ASP A 137 11.48 -24.72 15.75
C ASP A 137 11.08 -24.87 14.27
N VAL A 138 10.14 -25.78 14.00
CA VAL A 138 9.63 -26.07 12.66
C VAL A 138 8.21 -25.53 12.53
N LEU A 139 8.07 -24.42 11.79
CA LEU A 139 6.79 -23.76 11.57
C LEU A 139 6.10 -24.29 10.33
N THR A 140 4.79 -24.52 10.44
CA THR A 140 3.91 -24.76 9.30
C THR A 140 3.43 -23.44 8.72
N LEU A 141 3.62 -23.23 7.43
CA LEU A 141 3.18 -22.02 6.75
C LEU A 141 1.66 -22.01 6.54
N PRO A 142 0.99 -20.85 6.69
CA PRO A 142 -0.41 -20.67 6.33
C PRO A 142 -0.75 -21.14 4.91
N SER A 143 0.13 -20.91 3.94
CA SER A 143 -0.06 -21.36 2.55
C SER A 143 0.11 -22.86 2.32
N LEU A 144 0.51 -23.62 3.35
CA LEU A 144 0.87 -25.04 3.28
C LEU A 144 1.90 -25.34 2.17
N GLY A 145 2.70 -24.34 1.78
CA GLY A 145 3.70 -24.46 0.72
C GLY A 145 3.14 -24.42 -0.71
N GLN A 146 1.81 -24.38 -0.89
CA GLN A 146 1.16 -24.50 -2.21
C GLN A 146 1.41 -23.29 -3.11
N CYS A 147 1.84 -22.16 -2.55
CA CYS A 147 2.18 -20.95 -3.31
C CYS A 147 3.60 -20.99 -3.90
N TYR A 148 4.38 -22.05 -3.64
CA TYR A 148 5.80 -22.10 -3.99
C TYR A 148 6.13 -23.34 -4.84
N LYS A 149 7.08 -23.18 -5.78
CA LYS A 149 7.61 -24.25 -6.63
C LYS A 149 8.14 -25.45 -5.84
N ASN A 150 8.76 -25.19 -4.69
CA ASN A 150 9.36 -26.23 -3.85
C ASN A 150 8.32 -26.99 -3.00
N LYS A 151 7.06 -26.53 -2.97
CA LYS A 151 5.95 -27.06 -2.16
C LYS A 151 6.31 -27.27 -0.67
N LYS A 152 7.28 -26.51 -0.16
CA LYS A 152 7.73 -26.62 1.23
C LYS A 152 6.68 -26.00 2.14
N SER A 153 5.95 -26.84 2.86
CA SER A 153 4.93 -26.43 3.83
C SER A 153 5.49 -26.09 5.21
N LYS A 154 6.74 -26.48 5.47
CA LYS A 154 7.41 -26.32 6.76
C LYS A 154 8.75 -25.62 6.60
N ILE A 155 9.04 -24.67 7.49
CA ILE A 155 10.29 -23.92 7.53
C ILE A 155 10.90 -24.02 8.94
N LYS A 156 12.22 -24.20 9.01
CA LYS A 156 12.97 -24.11 10.26
C LYS A 156 13.29 -22.65 10.56
N VAL A 157 12.85 -22.17 11.71
CA VAL A 157 13.05 -20.79 12.16
C VAL A 157 13.74 -20.81 13.52
N ALA A 158 14.84 -20.08 13.63
CA ALA A 158 15.58 -19.91 14.88
C ALA A 158 14.87 -18.92 15.81
N TYR A 159 15.04 -19.13 17.12
CA TYR A 159 14.52 -18.19 18.12
C TYR A 159 15.26 -16.84 18.08
N LEU A 160 14.62 -15.80 18.63
CA LEU A 160 15.28 -14.52 18.86
C LEU A 160 16.35 -14.66 19.96
N THR A 161 17.46 -13.96 19.76
CA THR A 161 18.61 -13.92 20.65
C THR A 161 18.88 -12.48 21.06
N THR A 162 19.71 -12.27 22.08
CA THR A 162 20.13 -10.93 22.52
C THR A 162 20.76 -10.12 21.38
N SER A 163 21.53 -10.75 20.48
CA SER A 163 22.10 -10.06 19.31
C SER A 163 21.05 -9.55 18.33
N ASP A 164 19.85 -10.14 18.30
CA ASP A 164 18.77 -9.63 17.45
C ASP A 164 18.04 -8.44 18.11
N GLU A 165 18.15 -8.28 19.43
CA GLU A 165 17.63 -7.09 20.12
C GLU A 165 18.39 -5.83 19.71
N ASP A 166 19.69 -5.94 19.44
CA ASP A 166 20.49 -4.83 18.88
C ASP A 166 19.94 -4.38 17.51
N LEU A 167 19.44 -5.32 16.69
CA LEU A 167 18.78 -5.01 15.41
C LEU A 167 17.41 -4.38 15.64
N ILE A 168 16.61 -4.93 16.56
CA ILE A 168 15.26 -4.43 16.91
C ILE A 168 15.30 -3.04 17.54
N THR A 169 16.39 -2.66 18.19
CA THR A 169 16.55 -1.33 18.78
C THR A 169 17.15 -0.32 17.81
N SER A 170 17.63 -0.76 16.64
CA SER A 170 18.32 0.09 15.66
C SER A 170 17.36 1.02 14.89
N PRO A 171 17.38 2.35 15.12
CA PRO A 171 16.38 3.26 14.54
C PRO A 171 16.41 3.33 13.01
N ASN A 172 17.58 3.08 12.39
CA ASN A 172 17.75 3.15 10.95
C ASN A 172 16.97 2.05 10.21
N LEU A 173 16.85 0.86 10.81
CA LEU A 173 16.14 -0.27 10.18
C LEU A 173 14.62 -0.05 10.13
N TYR A 174 14.07 0.74 11.06
CA TYR A 174 12.66 1.17 11.06
C TYR A 174 12.41 2.28 10.06
N LYS A 175 13.29 3.28 9.99
CA LYS A 175 13.19 4.35 8.99
C LYS A 175 13.19 3.80 7.57
N ASP A 176 13.97 2.76 7.33
CA ASP A 176 14.08 2.09 6.03
C ASP A 176 12.96 1.06 5.76
N GLY A 177 12.16 0.68 6.76
CA GLY A 177 11.19 -0.41 6.68
C GLY A 177 11.79 -1.76 6.32
N LYS A 178 12.97 -2.04 6.88
CA LYS A 178 13.77 -3.25 6.62
C LYS A 178 13.93 -4.14 7.83
N ILE A 179 13.49 -3.72 9.02
CA ILE A 179 13.71 -4.49 10.25
C ILE A 179 13.18 -5.93 10.14
N ILE A 180 11.93 -6.11 9.68
CA ILE A 180 11.37 -7.45 9.48
C ILE A 180 12.13 -8.21 8.39
N ASP A 181 12.57 -7.54 7.32
CA ASP A 181 13.36 -8.18 6.24
C ASP A 181 14.68 -8.76 6.77
N VAL A 182 15.40 -7.98 7.59
CA VAL A 182 16.68 -8.36 8.19
C VAL A 182 16.50 -9.43 9.26
N LEU A 183 15.47 -9.32 10.10
CA LEU A 183 15.18 -10.33 11.12
C LEU A 183 14.85 -11.67 10.48
N LEU A 184 13.94 -11.69 9.49
CA LEU A 184 13.57 -12.94 8.84
C LEU A 184 14.73 -13.56 8.05
N SER A 185 15.60 -12.76 7.43
CA SER A 185 16.75 -13.30 6.69
C SER A 185 17.77 -13.97 7.60
N ARG A 186 17.96 -13.46 8.82
CA ARG A 186 18.81 -14.04 9.86
C ARG A 186 18.16 -15.23 10.56
N LYS A 187 16.83 -15.24 10.73
CA LYS A 187 16.11 -16.27 11.50
C LYS A 187 15.67 -17.49 10.70
N ILE A 188 15.47 -17.36 9.39
CA ILE A 188 15.12 -18.51 8.54
C ILE A 188 16.40 -19.30 8.22
N LEU A 189 16.49 -20.53 8.71
CA LEU A 189 17.69 -21.38 8.57
C LEU A 189 17.85 -21.96 7.15
N ASP A 190 16.75 -22.10 6.40
CA ASP A 190 16.81 -22.63 5.03
C ASP A 190 17.33 -21.58 4.06
N LYS A 191 18.63 -21.68 3.71
CA LYS A 191 19.31 -20.72 2.83
C LYS A 191 18.66 -20.59 1.44
N ASN A 192 17.89 -21.59 0.99
CA ASN A 192 17.21 -21.58 -0.31
C ASN A 192 15.95 -20.71 -0.32
N ILE A 193 15.42 -20.33 0.84
CA ILE A 193 14.21 -19.54 0.97
C ILE A 193 14.61 -18.10 1.29
N LYS A 194 14.21 -17.17 0.41
CA LYS A 194 14.38 -15.73 0.64
C LYS A 194 13.11 -15.18 1.27
N PRO A 195 13.19 -14.37 2.34
CA PRO A 195 12.01 -13.79 2.98
C PRO A 195 11.16 -12.91 2.04
N GLU A 196 11.79 -12.28 1.04
CA GLU A 196 11.11 -11.42 0.07
C GLU A 196 10.23 -12.19 -0.93
N ASP A 197 10.55 -13.46 -1.18
CA ASP A 197 9.83 -14.33 -2.11
C ASP A 197 8.66 -15.04 -1.41
N LEU A 198 8.51 -14.89 -0.09
CA LEU A 198 7.36 -15.38 0.67
C LEU A 198 6.14 -14.49 0.42
N VAL A 199 4.96 -15.12 0.44
CA VAL A 199 3.67 -14.42 0.45
C VAL A 199 3.52 -13.68 1.78
N LYS A 200 2.88 -12.49 1.75
CA LYS A 200 2.70 -11.64 2.94
C LYS A 200 2.16 -12.42 4.14
N GLY A 201 1.13 -13.25 3.96
CA GLY A 201 0.53 -14.00 5.05
C GLY A 201 1.47 -15.01 5.73
N ASP A 202 2.35 -15.67 4.96
CA ASP A 202 3.34 -16.59 5.52
C ASP A 202 4.42 -15.84 6.30
N ARG A 203 4.85 -14.69 5.75
CA ARG A 203 5.81 -13.79 6.40
C ARG A 203 5.25 -13.24 7.72
N ASP A 204 4.00 -12.81 7.73
CA ASP A 204 3.31 -12.30 8.91
C ASP A 204 3.19 -13.38 9.99
N ALA A 205 2.91 -14.64 9.61
CA ALA A 205 2.85 -15.77 10.55
C ALA A 205 4.20 -16.07 11.21
N ILE A 206 5.30 -16.05 10.45
CA ILE A 206 6.65 -16.23 11.01
C ILE A 206 6.99 -15.08 11.95
N THR A 207 6.65 -13.85 11.57
CA THR A 207 6.89 -12.65 12.39
C THR A 207 6.09 -12.70 13.70
N LEU A 208 4.82 -13.11 13.64
CA LEU A 208 3.97 -13.33 14.81
C LEU A 208 4.58 -14.39 15.74
N TRP A 209 5.05 -15.51 15.19
CA TRP A 209 5.69 -16.54 15.99
C TRP A 209 6.96 -16.04 16.69
N LEU A 210 7.82 -15.28 15.98
CA LEU A 210 9.01 -14.65 16.57
C LEU A 210 8.63 -13.69 17.71
N ARG A 211 7.57 -12.88 17.53
CA ARG A 211 7.09 -11.96 18.57
C ARG A 211 6.59 -12.70 19.81
N ILE A 212 5.81 -13.76 19.63
CA ILE A 212 5.28 -14.56 20.74
C ILE A 212 6.39 -15.26 21.51
N THR A 213 7.34 -15.86 20.81
CA THR A 213 8.42 -16.65 21.42
C THR A 213 9.50 -15.79 22.06
N GLY A 214 9.82 -14.62 21.48
CA GLY A 214 10.83 -13.72 22.04
C GLY A 214 10.33 -12.87 23.21
N TYR A 215 9.10 -12.36 23.12
CA TYR A 215 8.62 -11.30 24.01
C TYR A 215 7.29 -11.62 24.70
N GLY A 216 6.81 -12.85 24.57
CA GLY A 216 5.57 -13.31 25.17
C GLY A 216 4.33 -13.02 24.34
N LYS A 217 3.20 -13.58 24.82
CA LYS A 217 1.90 -13.53 24.15
C LYS A 217 1.18 -12.19 24.25
N ASP A 218 1.54 -11.37 25.22
CA ASP A 218 0.84 -10.14 25.55
C ASP A 218 1.46 -8.97 24.77
N LEU A 219 0.67 -8.32 23.92
CA LEU A 219 1.07 -7.14 23.16
C LEU A 219 0.33 -5.91 23.68
N PRO A 220 1.01 -4.94 24.31
CA PRO A 220 0.40 -3.67 24.66
C PRO A 220 0.03 -2.90 23.38
N ILE A 221 -1.21 -2.46 23.31
CA ILE A 221 -1.76 -1.72 22.18
C ILE A 221 -2.58 -0.53 22.66
N ARG A 222 -2.64 0.52 21.85
CA ARG A 222 -3.55 1.64 22.06
C ARG A 222 -4.72 1.48 21.09
N VAL A 223 -5.93 1.43 21.62
CA VAL A 223 -7.14 1.22 20.83
C VAL A 223 -8.04 2.43 20.95
N THR A 224 -8.53 2.91 19.82
CA THR A 224 -9.56 3.95 19.76
C THR A 224 -10.93 3.28 19.72
N ASP A 225 -11.82 3.68 20.62
CA ASP A 225 -13.15 3.10 20.70
C ASP A 225 -14.06 3.61 19.57
N PRO A 226 -14.54 2.73 18.66
CA PRO A 226 -15.41 3.13 17.55
C PRO A 226 -16.81 3.57 17.98
N GLU A 227 -17.25 3.23 19.20
CA GLU A 227 -18.58 3.63 19.71
C GLU A 227 -18.54 4.93 20.53
N SER A 228 -17.35 5.45 20.86
CA SER A 228 -17.24 6.71 21.60
C SER A 228 -17.42 7.90 20.64
N GLU A 229 -18.39 8.77 20.91
CA GLU A 229 -18.56 10.03 20.14
C GLU A 229 -17.35 10.98 20.29
N THR A 230 -16.51 10.76 21.31
CA THR A 230 -15.30 11.53 21.63
C THR A 230 -14.01 11.00 21.02
N GLY A 231 -14.00 9.79 20.43
CA GLY A 231 -12.79 9.20 19.83
C GLY A 231 -11.66 8.95 20.84
N GLU A 232 -12.00 8.64 22.09
CA GLU A 232 -11.02 8.42 23.14
C GLU A 232 -10.23 7.13 22.89
N SER A 233 -8.91 7.22 23.04
CA SER A 233 -7.99 6.09 22.95
C SER A 233 -7.57 5.63 24.33
N PHE A 234 -7.53 4.31 24.54
CA PHE A 234 -7.10 3.70 25.80
C PHE A 234 -6.07 2.60 25.54
N ASP A 235 -5.24 2.36 26.54
CA ASP A 235 -4.24 1.30 26.48
C ASP A 235 -4.89 -0.03 26.87
N SER A 236 -4.59 -1.08 26.09
CA SER A 236 -5.09 -2.43 26.28
C SER A 236 -3.99 -3.45 25.97
N VAL A 237 -4.26 -4.73 26.23
CA VAL A 237 -3.33 -5.82 25.96
C VAL A 237 -4.02 -6.83 25.05
N ALA A 238 -3.44 -7.06 23.87
CA ALA A 238 -3.87 -8.08 22.93
C ALA A 238 -3.17 -9.40 23.22
N ASP A 239 -3.94 -10.49 23.32
CA ASP A 239 -3.40 -11.85 23.41
C ASP A 239 -3.13 -12.38 21.99
N LEU A 240 -1.84 -12.47 21.64
CA LEU A 240 -1.37 -12.94 20.35
C LEU A 240 -1.62 -14.45 20.12
N THR A 241 -1.84 -15.24 21.17
CA THR A 241 -2.15 -16.68 21.01
C THR A 241 -3.58 -16.94 20.56
N ALA A 242 -4.47 -15.95 20.72
CA ALA A 242 -5.83 -16.02 20.24
C ALA A 242 -5.96 -15.78 18.73
N ILE A 243 -4.90 -15.29 18.09
CA ILE A 243 -4.84 -15.00 16.67
C ILE A 243 -4.84 -16.31 15.87
N LYS A 244 -5.76 -16.42 14.91
CA LYS A 244 -5.96 -17.65 14.14
C LYS A 244 -5.29 -17.56 12.78
N ILE A 245 -4.67 -18.67 12.37
CA ILE A 245 -4.24 -18.88 10.99
C ILE A 245 -5.49 -19.10 10.13
N LYS A 246 -5.56 -18.47 8.97
CA LYS A 246 -6.65 -18.67 8.01
C LYS A 246 -6.53 -20.05 7.38
N ASP A 247 -7.66 -20.75 7.25
CA ASP A 247 -7.69 -22.04 6.57
C ASP A 247 -7.38 -21.85 5.08
N PHE A 248 -6.40 -22.59 4.57
CA PHE A 248 -5.99 -22.53 3.17
C PHE A 248 -6.24 -23.87 2.48
N ASN A 249 -7.23 -23.90 1.58
CA ASN A 249 -7.72 -25.12 0.95
C ASN A 249 -7.36 -25.24 -0.54
N LEU A 250 -6.69 -24.23 -1.12
CA LEU A 250 -6.36 -24.25 -2.54
C LEU A 250 -5.13 -25.12 -2.81
N ILE A 251 -5.18 -25.88 -3.91
CA ILE A 251 -4.07 -26.71 -4.36
C ILE A 251 -3.42 -26.02 -5.56
N GLY A 252 -2.14 -25.68 -5.41
CA GLY A 252 -1.35 -25.06 -6.46
C GLY A 252 -0.83 -26.08 -7.45
N ASP A 253 -0.63 -25.66 -8.69
CA ASP A 253 0.07 -26.43 -9.72
C ASP A 253 1.56 -26.63 -9.35
N GLU A 254 2.39 -27.12 -10.28
CA GLU A 254 3.84 -27.31 -10.05
C GLU A 254 4.59 -25.99 -9.78
N ASN A 255 4.04 -24.87 -10.25
CA ASN A 255 4.63 -23.55 -10.09
C ASN A 255 4.01 -22.74 -8.95
N GLY A 256 2.99 -23.28 -8.28
CA GLY A 256 2.23 -22.58 -7.24
C GLY A 256 1.16 -21.63 -7.79
N TYR A 257 0.65 -21.91 -9.00
CA TYR A 257 -0.46 -21.18 -9.60
C TYR A 257 -1.78 -21.89 -9.36
N PHE A 258 -2.85 -21.09 -9.30
CA PHE A 258 -4.20 -21.54 -9.00
C PHE A 258 -5.11 -21.25 -10.19
N GLU A 259 -6.01 -22.18 -10.47
CA GLU A 259 -6.96 -22.06 -11.58
C GLU A 259 -8.28 -21.44 -11.12
N PHE A 260 -8.80 -20.53 -11.94
CA PHE A 260 -10.10 -19.91 -11.77
C PHE A 260 -10.82 -19.82 -13.13
N ILE A 261 -12.12 -20.10 -13.13
CA ILE A 261 -12.96 -19.99 -14.32
C ILE A 261 -13.89 -18.79 -14.14
N THR A 262 -13.87 -17.85 -15.10
CA THR A 262 -14.72 -16.68 -15.01
C THR A 262 -16.19 -17.03 -15.21
N PRO A 263 -17.11 -16.47 -14.40
CA PRO A 263 -18.52 -16.88 -14.41
C PRO A 263 -19.27 -16.49 -15.69
N ILE A 264 -18.87 -15.41 -16.36
CA ILE A 264 -19.59 -14.94 -17.57
C ILE A 264 -18.93 -15.49 -18.83
N LYS A 265 -17.62 -15.25 -19.00
CA LYS A 265 -16.91 -15.64 -20.22
C LYS A 265 -16.45 -17.10 -20.22
N ASN A 266 -16.44 -17.78 -19.07
CA ASN A 266 -15.86 -19.12 -18.90
C ASN A 266 -14.40 -19.19 -19.35
N ASP A 267 -13.68 -18.07 -19.28
CA ASP A 267 -12.25 -18.01 -19.53
C ASP A 267 -11.51 -18.71 -18.39
N LYS A 268 -10.50 -19.50 -18.74
CA LYS A 268 -9.60 -20.15 -17.78
C LYS A 268 -8.46 -19.21 -17.44
N ILE A 269 -8.38 -18.80 -16.18
CA ILE A 269 -7.34 -17.91 -15.68
C ILE A 269 -6.48 -18.68 -14.69
N LYS A 270 -5.16 -18.61 -14.84
CA LYS A 270 -4.23 -18.96 -13.77
C LYS A 270 -3.73 -17.72 -13.09
N PHE A 271 -3.75 -17.73 -11.76
CA PHE A 271 -3.27 -16.64 -10.95
C PHE A 271 -2.31 -17.14 -9.87
N LYS A 272 -1.58 -16.19 -9.28
CA LYS A 272 -0.71 -16.41 -8.12
C LYS A 272 -1.00 -15.38 -7.04
N PHE A 273 -0.70 -15.72 -5.80
CA PHE A 273 -0.59 -14.74 -4.73
C PHE A 273 0.69 -13.93 -4.89
N LEU A 274 0.63 -12.63 -4.60
CA LEU A 274 1.80 -11.77 -4.75
C LEU A 274 2.80 -12.06 -3.63
N THR A 275 4.06 -12.19 -4.01
CA THR A 275 5.17 -12.23 -3.06
C THR A 275 5.36 -10.86 -2.41
N TYR A 276 6.04 -10.80 -1.27
CA TYR A 276 6.32 -9.53 -0.60
C TYR A 276 7.11 -8.56 -1.49
N LYS A 277 8.08 -9.06 -2.26
CA LYS A 277 8.80 -8.28 -3.28
C LYS A 277 7.86 -7.64 -4.30
N GLU A 278 6.89 -8.40 -4.79
CA GLU A 278 5.92 -7.92 -5.76
C GLU A 278 4.92 -6.96 -5.14
N LEU A 279 4.53 -7.17 -3.89
CA LEU A 279 3.68 -6.25 -3.14
C LEU A 279 4.37 -4.88 -2.96
N LYS A 280 5.65 -4.86 -2.56
CA LYS A 280 6.47 -3.63 -2.50
C LYS A 280 6.53 -2.93 -3.87
N LYS A 281 6.64 -3.68 -4.97
CA LYS A 281 6.58 -3.11 -6.33
C LYS A 281 5.21 -2.53 -6.65
N TYR A 282 4.15 -3.23 -6.29
CA TYR A 282 2.76 -2.78 -6.48
C TYR A 282 2.49 -1.46 -5.75
N GLU A 283 2.91 -1.35 -4.49
CA GLU A 283 2.79 -0.13 -3.69
C GLU A 283 3.57 1.04 -4.30
N LYS A 284 4.79 0.80 -4.78
CA LYS A 284 5.59 1.81 -5.49
C LYS A 284 4.86 2.31 -6.75
N ILE A 285 4.26 1.42 -7.53
CA ILE A 285 3.50 1.78 -8.72
C ILE A 285 2.31 2.67 -8.35
N ILE A 286 1.53 2.29 -7.33
CA ILE A 286 0.39 3.08 -6.86
C ILE A 286 0.83 4.44 -6.32
N LYS A 287 1.89 4.49 -5.52
CA LYS A 287 2.44 5.73 -4.96
C LYS A 287 2.84 6.68 -6.07
N ASN A 288 3.54 6.16 -7.08
CA ASN A 288 3.93 6.94 -8.24
C ASN A 288 2.71 7.48 -8.99
N GLU A 289 1.71 6.66 -9.28
CA GLU A 289 0.45 7.11 -9.93
C GLU A 289 -0.27 8.19 -9.12
N ASN A 290 -0.35 8.03 -7.80
CA ASN A 290 -0.94 9.02 -6.91
C ASN A 290 -0.14 10.33 -6.92
N THR A 291 1.20 10.29 -6.96
CA THR A 291 2.03 11.48 -7.12
C THR A 291 1.74 12.19 -8.45
N LYS A 292 1.52 11.45 -9.55
CA LYS A 292 1.12 12.04 -10.84
C LYS A 292 -0.21 12.78 -10.73
N ILE A 293 -1.22 12.16 -10.12
CA ILE A 293 -2.54 12.77 -9.92
C ILE A 293 -2.44 14.00 -9.03
N ASN A 294 -1.66 13.92 -7.95
CA ASN A 294 -1.47 15.04 -7.03
C ASN A 294 -0.76 16.22 -7.71
N LYS A 295 0.19 15.97 -8.62
CA LYS A 295 0.81 17.01 -9.43
C LYS A 295 -0.21 17.75 -10.30
N ILE A 296 -1.12 17.01 -10.94
CA ILE A 296 -2.20 17.62 -11.76
C ILE A 296 -3.10 18.48 -10.89
N ARG A 297 -3.60 17.94 -9.77
CA ARG A 297 -4.42 18.69 -8.80
C ARG A 297 -3.72 19.95 -8.28
N LEU A 298 -2.41 19.86 -8.04
CA LEU A 298 -1.59 21.00 -7.61
C LEU A 298 -1.52 22.07 -8.71
N GLY A 299 -1.33 21.67 -9.97
CA GLY A 299 -1.35 22.57 -11.13
C GLY A 299 -2.69 23.29 -11.31
N ASP A 300 -3.80 22.58 -11.17
CA ASP A 300 -5.15 23.16 -11.20
C ASP A 300 -5.36 24.14 -10.05
N THR A 301 -4.88 23.78 -8.85
CA THR A 301 -4.95 24.63 -7.66
C THR A 301 -4.15 25.91 -7.84
N ILE A 302 -2.91 25.82 -8.35
CA ILE A 302 -2.07 26.99 -8.66
C ILE A 302 -2.79 27.90 -9.67
N SER A 303 -3.35 27.33 -10.73
CA SER A 303 -4.09 28.08 -11.76
C SER A 303 -5.31 28.80 -11.18
N ASN A 304 -6.04 28.14 -10.27
CA ASN A 304 -7.17 28.75 -9.56
C ASN A 304 -6.74 29.87 -8.62
N LEU A 305 -5.66 29.68 -7.85
CA LEU A 305 -5.11 30.71 -6.96
C LEU A 305 -4.58 31.92 -7.74
N GLU A 306 -3.97 31.71 -8.91
CA GLU A 306 -3.54 32.79 -9.79
C GLU A 306 -4.72 33.60 -10.35
N ARG A 307 -5.85 32.94 -10.64
CA ARG A 307 -7.08 33.62 -11.04
C ARG A 307 -7.66 34.44 -9.89
N LEU A 308 -7.67 33.89 -8.67
CA LEU A 308 -8.13 34.60 -7.48
C LEU A 308 -7.26 35.83 -7.16
N SER A 309 -5.93 35.73 -7.32
CA SER A 309 -5.03 36.87 -7.12
C SER A 309 -5.27 38.02 -8.09
N LYS A 310 -5.95 37.79 -9.22
CA LYS A 310 -6.27 38.82 -10.22
C LYS A 310 -7.63 39.47 -10.01
N ASN A 311 -8.44 38.97 -9.07
CA ASN A 311 -9.74 39.56 -8.77
C ASN A 311 -9.59 40.76 -7.82
N GLU A 312 -10.25 41.87 -8.14
CA GLU A 312 -10.14 43.19 -7.46
C GLU A 312 -10.70 43.23 -6.01
N ILE A 313 -11.05 42.09 -5.42
CA ILE A 313 -11.77 41.98 -4.14
C ILE A 313 -10.80 41.83 -2.94
N LEU A 314 -9.53 41.47 -3.19
CA LEU A 314 -8.56 41.16 -2.13
C LEU A 314 -7.73 42.38 -1.70
N ASN A 315 -7.42 42.48 -0.41
CA ASN A 315 -6.53 43.52 0.11
C ASN A 315 -5.08 43.30 -0.37
N GLU A 316 -4.30 44.38 -0.47
CA GLU A 316 -2.92 44.35 -0.95
C GLU A 316 -1.99 43.43 -0.11
N SER A 317 -2.22 43.37 1.21
CA SER A 317 -1.53 42.45 2.12
C SER A 317 -1.87 40.98 1.84
N ASP A 318 -3.14 40.68 1.56
CA ASP A 318 -3.61 39.32 1.32
C ASP A 318 -3.11 38.81 -0.04
N ILE A 319 -3.06 39.68 -1.05
CA ILE A 319 -2.47 39.40 -2.37
C ILE A 319 -0.98 39.07 -2.25
N LYS A 320 -0.23 39.79 -1.40
CA LYS A 320 1.20 39.52 -1.19
C LYS A 320 1.44 38.14 -0.55
N ASN A 321 0.64 37.79 0.46
CA ASN A 321 0.69 36.47 1.10
C ASN A 321 0.31 35.36 0.11
N LEU A 322 -0.77 35.56 -0.66
CA LEU A 322 -1.22 34.63 -1.69
C LEU A 322 -0.15 34.40 -2.76
N ASN A 323 0.50 35.46 -3.24
CA ASN A 323 1.57 35.34 -4.22
C ASN A 323 2.78 34.57 -3.67
N LYS A 324 3.13 34.78 -2.40
CA LYS A 324 4.19 33.99 -1.75
C LYS A 324 3.82 32.51 -1.70
N MET A 325 2.59 32.18 -1.32
CA MET A 325 2.08 30.80 -1.33
C MET A 325 2.10 30.19 -2.74
N ILE A 326 1.69 30.93 -3.76
CA ILE A 326 1.76 30.48 -5.16
C ILE A 326 3.20 30.17 -5.57
N GLN A 327 4.17 30.99 -5.17
CA GLN A 327 5.59 30.72 -5.46
C GLN A 327 6.09 29.45 -4.76
N ASP A 328 5.77 29.27 -3.47
CA ASP A 328 6.13 28.07 -2.72
C ASP A 328 5.53 26.81 -3.36
N LEU A 329 4.26 26.86 -3.76
CA LEU A 329 3.57 25.77 -4.47
C LEU A 329 4.18 25.50 -5.86
N LYS A 330 4.61 26.54 -6.60
CA LYS A 330 5.31 26.39 -7.88
C LYS A 330 6.66 25.71 -7.73
N VAL A 331 7.40 26.02 -6.67
CA VAL A 331 8.67 25.33 -6.36
C VAL A 331 8.41 23.85 -6.11
N ILE A 332 7.37 23.51 -5.35
CA ILE A 332 6.96 22.12 -5.10
C ILE A 332 6.55 21.43 -6.41
N TYR A 333 5.72 22.09 -7.23
CA TYR A 333 5.27 21.57 -8.53
C TYR A 333 6.42 21.27 -9.49
N ASN A 334 7.40 22.18 -9.58
CA ASN A 334 8.56 22.03 -10.46
C ASN A 334 9.54 20.95 -10.00
N LYS A 335 9.63 20.68 -8.69
CA LYS A 335 10.44 19.58 -8.14
C LYS A 335 9.87 18.20 -8.47
N MET A 336 8.58 18.09 -8.79
CA MET A 336 7.96 16.81 -9.17
C MET A 336 8.36 16.44 -10.61
N GLN A 337 9.38 15.57 -10.76
CA GLN A 337 9.91 15.07 -12.04
C GLN A 337 8.95 14.07 -12.72
N ILE A 338 7.83 14.56 -13.26
CA ILE A 338 6.78 13.74 -13.88
C ILE A 338 6.44 14.31 -15.25
N THR A 339 6.60 13.49 -16.29
CA THR A 339 6.40 13.83 -17.70
C THR A 339 5.04 13.40 -18.25
N ASP A 340 4.40 12.38 -17.65
CA ASP A 340 3.18 11.78 -18.19
C ASP A 340 1.97 11.98 -17.27
N ASN A 341 0.83 12.32 -17.87
CA ASN A 341 -0.42 12.58 -17.17
C ASN A 341 -1.16 11.26 -16.87
N ALA A 342 -1.55 11.07 -15.61
CA ALA A 342 -2.44 9.99 -15.19
C ALA A 342 -3.78 10.58 -14.71
N ALA A 343 -4.89 10.20 -15.34
CA ALA A 343 -6.22 10.72 -15.00
C ALA A 343 -6.80 10.08 -13.73
N TYR A 344 -6.44 8.83 -13.43
CA TYR A 344 -6.91 8.06 -12.28
C TYR A 344 -5.91 6.97 -11.90
N THR A 345 -5.99 6.48 -10.66
CA THR A 345 -5.12 5.41 -10.13
C THR A 345 -5.61 4.04 -10.62
N LYS A 346 -4.72 3.22 -11.15
CA LYS A 346 -5.02 1.91 -11.74
C LYS A 346 -4.80 0.78 -10.73
N ILE A 347 -5.37 0.91 -9.53
CA ILE A 347 -5.18 -0.04 -8.41
C ILE A 347 -5.60 -1.46 -8.81
N ILE A 348 -6.84 -1.58 -9.31
CA ILE A 348 -7.46 -2.88 -9.63
C ILE A 348 -6.77 -3.57 -10.80
N THR A 349 -6.62 -2.86 -11.93
CA THR A 349 -6.07 -3.45 -13.14
C THR A 349 -4.59 -3.79 -12.96
N THR A 350 -3.81 -2.95 -12.28
CA THR A 350 -2.41 -3.25 -11.96
C THR A 350 -2.29 -4.50 -11.08
N GLY A 351 -3.13 -4.61 -10.03
CA GLY A 351 -3.13 -5.77 -9.14
C GLY A 351 -3.41 -7.07 -9.90
N LEU A 352 -4.46 -7.06 -10.74
CA LEU A 352 -4.81 -8.22 -11.57
C LEU A 352 -3.74 -8.57 -12.60
N ILE A 353 -3.09 -7.58 -13.23
CA ILE A 353 -1.98 -7.83 -14.16
C ILE A 353 -0.79 -8.49 -13.45
N MET A 354 -0.54 -8.14 -12.19
CA MET A 354 0.54 -8.74 -11.39
C MET A 354 0.19 -10.16 -10.90
N GLN A 355 -1.08 -10.40 -10.55
CA GLN A 355 -1.57 -11.69 -10.06
C GLN A 355 -1.80 -12.72 -11.16
N ILE A 356 -2.31 -12.31 -12.32
CA ILE A 356 -2.61 -13.23 -13.43
C ILE A 356 -1.33 -13.60 -14.17
N VAL A 357 -1.14 -14.90 -14.34
CA VAL A 357 0.04 -15.49 -15.02
C VAL A 357 -0.30 -16.14 -16.36
N GLU A 358 -1.54 -16.59 -16.54
CA GLU A 358 -1.99 -17.22 -17.77
C GLU A 358 -3.49 -16.94 -17.98
N VAL A 359 -3.89 -16.68 -19.23
CA VAL A 359 -5.30 -16.60 -19.63
C VAL A 359 -5.50 -17.46 -20.87
N ASN A 360 -6.38 -18.45 -20.78
CA ASN A 360 -6.72 -19.39 -21.86
C ASN A 360 -5.48 -20.04 -22.51
N GLY A 361 -4.48 -20.42 -21.71
CA GLY A 361 -3.23 -21.01 -22.18
C GLY A 361 -2.17 -20.00 -22.65
N ASN A 362 -2.47 -18.70 -22.64
CA ASN A 362 -1.53 -17.65 -23.05
C ASN A 362 -0.86 -16.99 -21.85
N THR A 363 0.47 -17.05 -21.80
CA THR A 363 1.32 -16.47 -20.75
C THR A 363 1.95 -15.13 -21.15
N ASP A 364 1.71 -14.63 -22.36
CA ASP A 364 2.24 -13.35 -22.82
C ASP A 364 1.71 -12.18 -21.98
N ARG A 365 2.63 -11.36 -21.44
CA ARG A 365 2.30 -10.26 -20.54
C ARG A 365 1.52 -9.15 -21.26
N GLN A 366 1.76 -8.94 -22.55
CA GLN A 366 0.99 -7.94 -23.31
C GLN A 366 -0.44 -8.42 -23.55
N TYR A 367 -0.61 -9.69 -23.90
CA TYR A 367 -1.93 -10.31 -24.00
C TYR A 367 -2.70 -10.23 -22.68
N ILE A 368 -2.09 -10.63 -21.55
CA ILE A 368 -2.72 -10.56 -20.23
C ILE A 368 -3.13 -9.13 -19.88
N LYS A 369 -2.26 -8.14 -20.13
CA LYS A 369 -2.59 -6.73 -19.92
C LYS A 369 -3.80 -6.30 -20.74
N LYS A 370 -3.83 -6.65 -22.03
CA LYS A 370 -4.97 -6.33 -22.90
C LYS A 370 -6.24 -7.04 -22.43
N TYR A 371 -6.14 -8.29 -21.98
CA TYR A 371 -7.27 -9.04 -21.44
C TYR A 371 -7.82 -8.36 -20.19
N VAL A 372 -6.97 -8.07 -19.19
CA VAL A 372 -7.38 -7.44 -17.92
C VAL A 372 -8.03 -6.07 -18.16
N ASN A 373 -7.46 -5.25 -19.05
CA ASN A 373 -8.02 -3.94 -19.39
C ASN A 373 -9.40 -4.02 -20.06
N ASN A 374 -9.74 -5.16 -20.68
CA ASN A 374 -11.02 -5.40 -21.35
C ASN A 374 -11.86 -6.48 -20.63
N MET A 375 -11.51 -6.82 -19.40
CA MET A 375 -12.20 -7.81 -18.59
C MET A 375 -13.55 -7.26 -18.14
N ASN A 376 -14.59 -8.08 -18.14
CA ASN A 376 -15.89 -7.66 -17.63
C ASN A 376 -15.77 -7.35 -16.12
N THR A 377 -16.33 -6.23 -15.67
CA THR A 377 -16.35 -5.81 -14.26
C THR A 377 -16.82 -6.91 -13.32
N ARG A 378 -17.83 -7.70 -13.70
CA ARG A 378 -18.33 -8.80 -12.86
C ARG A 378 -17.34 -9.96 -12.76
N ASP A 379 -16.73 -10.38 -13.87
CA ASP A 379 -15.69 -11.41 -13.84
C ASP A 379 -14.48 -10.95 -13.01
N SER A 380 -14.10 -9.68 -13.19
CA SER A 380 -13.01 -9.04 -12.45
C SER A 380 -13.31 -8.98 -10.95
N TYR A 381 -14.55 -8.66 -10.56
CA TYR A 381 -14.98 -8.65 -9.17
C TYR A 381 -14.94 -10.05 -8.55
N GLU A 382 -15.48 -11.06 -9.23
CA GLU A 382 -15.53 -12.43 -8.71
C GLU A 382 -14.12 -13.04 -8.60
N LEU A 383 -13.23 -12.77 -9.56
CA LEU A 383 -11.83 -13.19 -9.45
C LEU A 383 -11.13 -12.55 -8.24
N ARG A 384 -11.27 -11.22 -8.05
CA ARG A 384 -10.68 -10.54 -6.88
C ARG A 384 -11.23 -11.07 -5.57
N LYS A 385 -12.54 -11.28 -5.51
CA LYS A 385 -13.20 -11.85 -4.35
C LYS A 385 -12.65 -13.25 -4.06
N TYR A 386 -12.56 -14.10 -5.08
CA TYR A 386 -12.00 -15.44 -4.95
C TYR A 386 -10.55 -15.43 -4.44
N ILE A 387 -9.71 -14.53 -4.96
CA ILE A 387 -8.32 -14.36 -4.49
C ILE A 387 -8.31 -13.94 -3.02
N ASN A 388 -9.07 -12.92 -2.64
CA ASN A 388 -9.09 -12.39 -1.27
C ASN A 388 -9.64 -13.40 -0.25
N ASP A 389 -10.72 -14.10 -0.61
CA ASP A 389 -11.38 -15.09 0.26
C ASP A 389 -10.48 -16.30 0.53
N ASN A 390 -9.50 -16.57 -0.35
CA ASN A 390 -8.56 -17.68 -0.23
C ASN A 390 -7.11 -17.22 0.01
N GLU A 391 -6.89 -15.96 0.37
CA GLU A 391 -5.54 -15.45 0.63
C GLU A 391 -4.94 -16.13 1.87
N PRO A 392 -3.78 -16.80 1.77
CA PRO A 392 -3.15 -17.43 2.91
C PRO A 392 -2.67 -16.35 3.89
N GLY A 393 -2.79 -16.60 5.18
CA GLY A 393 -2.24 -15.72 6.19
C GLY A 393 -2.88 -15.85 7.55
N VAL A 394 -2.86 -14.74 8.28
CA VAL A 394 -3.27 -14.67 9.68
C VAL A 394 -4.45 -13.70 9.80
N ASP A 395 -5.44 -14.06 10.63
CA ASP A 395 -6.54 -13.17 10.97
C ASP A 395 -6.20 -12.36 12.23
N PHE A 396 -5.73 -11.13 12.02
CA PHE A 396 -5.40 -10.17 13.07
C PHE A 396 -6.62 -9.51 13.72
N THR A 397 -7.83 -10.04 13.52
CA THR A 397 -9.02 -9.60 14.24
C THR A 397 -8.94 -10.04 15.71
N ILE A 398 -8.85 -9.08 16.62
CA ILE A 398 -8.78 -9.31 18.07
C ILE A 398 -10.04 -8.82 18.78
N THR A 399 -10.33 -9.38 19.95
CA THR A 399 -11.41 -8.90 20.83
C THR A 399 -10.79 -8.12 21.98
N VAL A 400 -11.12 -6.84 22.08
CA VAL A 400 -10.58 -5.93 23.10
C VAL A 400 -11.66 -5.66 24.13
N LYS A 401 -11.28 -5.73 25.42
CA LYS A 401 -12.18 -5.39 26.53
C LYS A 401 -12.16 -3.89 26.77
N ARG A 402 -13.35 -3.29 26.85
CA ARG A 402 -13.52 -1.89 27.20
C ARG A 402 -13.33 -1.71 28.71
N PRO A 403 -12.56 -0.70 29.16
CA PRO A 403 -12.49 -0.30 30.55
C PRO A 403 -13.87 0.04 31.15
N GLU A 404 -14.07 -0.24 32.44
CA GLU A 404 -15.36 0.00 33.11
C GLU A 404 -15.79 1.48 33.07
N ASN A 405 -14.82 2.41 33.12
CA ASN A 405 -15.06 3.85 33.03
C ASN A 405 -15.57 4.31 31.66
N LEU A 406 -15.41 3.50 30.60
CA LEU A 406 -15.91 3.79 29.25
C LEU A 406 -17.23 3.07 28.95
N GLY A 407 -17.86 2.42 29.94
CA GLY A 407 -19.14 1.71 29.77
C GLY A 407 -19.01 0.20 29.70
N GLY A 408 -17.79 -0.34 29.87
CA GLY A 408 -17.54 -1.79 29.90
C GLY A 408 -17.88 -2.53 28.60
N GLY A 409 -17.70 -3.85 28.60
CA GLY A 409 -17.97 -4.72 27.44
C GLY A 409 -16.72 -5.08 26.64
N SER A 410 -16.92 -5.54 25.41
CA SER A 410 -15.84 -5.88 24.49
C SER A 410 -16.26 -5.65 23.05
N PHE A 411 -15.35 -5.17 22.21
CA PHE A 411 -15.58 -5.02 20.78
C PHE A 411 -14.47 -5.73 20.00
N LYS A 412 -14.77 -6.01 18.72
CA LYS A 412 -13.77 -6.55 17.80
C LYS A 412 -13.09 -5.41 17.07
N THR A 413 -11.77 -5.47 17.00
CA THR A 413 -10.96 -4.53 16.22
C THR A 413 -9.87 -5.29 15.48
N PHE A 414 -9.26 -4.63 14.51
CA PHE A 414 -8.10 -5.15 13.82
C PHE A 414 -6.83 -4.76 14.58
N LEU A 415 -5.93 -5.72 14.79
CA LEU A 415 -4.60 -5.45 15.31
C LEU A 415 -3.70 -4.96 14.17
N ASP A 416 -3.23 -3.72 14.27
CA ASP A 416 -2.22 -3.18 13.37
C ASP A 416 -0.88 -3.89 13.62
N PHE A 417 -0.66 -4.97 12.86
CA PHE A 417 0.55 -5.78 12.92
C PHE A 417 1.53 -5.29 11.86
N ASP A 418 2.35 -4.31 12.22
CA ASP A 418 3.27 -3.64 11.32
C ASP A 418 4.76 -3.84 11.71
N GLU A 419 5.63 -3.04 11.12
CA GLU A 419 7.08 -3.09 11.37
C GLU A 419 7.46 -2.79 12.83
N TYR A 420 6.58 -2.11 13.57
CA TYR A 420 6.79 -1.70 14.96
C TYR A 420 6.32 -2.75 15.98
N VAL A 421 5.89 -3.94 15.55
CA VAL A 421 5.44 -5.00 16.48
C VAL A 421 6.47 -5.39 17.54
N PHE A 422 7.76 -5.20 17.25
CA PHE A 422 8.86 -5.44 18.17
C PHE A 422 9.25 -4.22 19.02
N ILE A 423 8.74 -3.02 18.70
CA ILE A 423 8.91 -1.81 19.51
C ILE A 423 7.65 -1.67 20.34
N ASN A 424 7.70 -2.11 21.60
CA ASN A 424 6.82 -1.70 22.72
C ASN A 424 7.06 -2.61 23.93
N ILE A 425 8.33 -2.80 24.29
CA ILE A 425 8.73 -3.64 25.42
C ILE A 425 9.60 -2.77 26.33
N ALA A 426 8.95 -1.79 26.95
CA ALA A 426 9.47 -1.05 28.09
C ALA A 426 8.29 -0.41 28.83
#